data_AF-A0A373W4K8-F1
#
_entry.id   AF-A0A373W4K8-F1
#
_cell.length_a   1.000
_cell.length_b   1.000
_cell.length_c   1.000
_cell.angle_alpha   90.00
_cell.angle_beta   90.00
_cell.angle_gamma   90.00
#
_symmetry.space_group_name_H-M   'P 1'
#
loop_
_entity.id
_entity.type
_entity.pdbx_description
1 polymer ?
#
loop_
_entity_poly.entity_id
_entity_poly.type
_entity_poly.pdbx_seq_one_letter_code
_entity_poly.pdbx_strand_id
1 'polypeptide(L)'
;MFFSESLDRELVSDTYRYNLTLFKEIKRFWNMRYTYGWNVTLINLVGNVVCFLPFGFLLPTISRKSIFKNIITVTIWAMLLSFGIETAQLLTKVGAFDVDDIFLNTLGGCLGYIIFRLTKLHKHVM
;
A
#
# COMPACT_ATOMS: atom_id res chain seq x y z
N MET A 1 -0.56 -1.72 -10.39
CA MET A 1 -0.33 -0.56 -9.51
C MET A 1 -1.59 0.28 -9.33
N PHE A 2 -2.11 0.29 -8.10
CA PHE A 2 -3.38 0.89 -7.66
C PHE A 2 -3.66 2.29 -8.22
N PHE A 3 -2.67 3.19 -8.18
CA PHE A 3 -2.85 4.55 -8.69
C PHE A 3 -2.92 4.62 -10.21
N SER A 4 -2.07 3.89 -10.94
CA SER A 4 -2.14 3.82 -12.40
C SER A 4 -3.48 3.26 -12.88
N GLU A 5 -4.00 2.25 -12.20
CA GLU A 5 -5.32 1.71 -12.51
C GLU A 5 -6.43 2.69 -12.18
N SER A 6 -6.31 3.45 -11.08
CA SER A 6 -7.29 4.47 -10.75
C SER A 6 -7.38 5.60 -11.77
N LEU A 7 -6.28 5.87 -12.51
CA LEU A 7 -6.27 6.79 -13.64
C LEU A 7 -6.92 6.17 -14.89
N ASP A 8 -6.81 4.87 -15.06
CA ASP A 8 -7.36 4.11 -16.19
C ASP A 8 -8.79 3.54 -15.94
N ARG A 9 -9.43 3.91 -14.83
CA ARG A 9 -10.71 3.32 -14.34
C ARG A 9 -11.96 3.61 -15.18
N GLU A 10 -11.85 4.31 -16.31
CA GLU A 10 -12.99 4.51 -17.22
C GLU A 10 -13.38 3.23 -18.00
N LEU A 11 -12.55 2.18 -17.95
CA LEU A 11 -12.75 0.94 -18.70
C LEU A 11 -12.88 -0.26 -17.75
N VAL A 12 -14.10 -0.75 -17.52
CA VAL A 12 -14.29 -2.11 -16.97
C VAL A 12 -13.65 -3.08 -17.98
N SER A 13 -12.58 -3.75 -17.56
CA SER A 13 -11.83 -4.64 -18.45
C SER A 13 -12.58 -5.95 -18.63
N ASP A 14 -12.80 -6.38 -19.88
CA ASP A 14 -13.42 -7.69 -20.17
C ASP A 14 -12.57 -8.86 -19.62
N THR A 15 -11.25 -8.66 -19.54
CA THR A 15 -10.25 -9.63 -19.09
C THR A 15 -9.71 -9.34 -17.69
N TYR A 16 -9.41 -10.39 -16.93
CA TYR A 16 -8.71 -10.29 -15.66
C TYR A 16 -7.26 -9.91 -15.87
N ARG A 17 -6.77 -8.91 -15.12
CA ARG A 17 -5.38 -8.47 -15.13
C ARG A 17 -4.74 -8.82 -13.78
N TYR A 18 -3.55 -9.41 -13.78
CA TYR A 18 -2.83 -9.72 -12.54
C TYR A 18 -1.32 -9.77 -12.75
N ASN A 19 -0.58 -9.40 -11.70
CA ASN A 19 0.86 -9.56 -11.54
C ASN A 19 1.14 -10.30 -10.23
N LEU A 20 1.69 -11.50 -10.32
CA LEU A 20 2.11 -12.31 -9.17
C LEU A 20 3.63 -12.31 -8.98
N THR A 21 4.37 -11.63 -9.85
CA THR A 21 5.83 -11.56 -9.78
C THR A 21 6.26 -10.35 -8.99
N LEU A 22 6.87 -10.59 -7.84
CA LEU A 22 7.39 -9.53 -6.98
C LEU A 22 8.48 -8.72 -7.69
N PHE A 23 8.44 -7.41 -7.48
CA PHE A 23 9.25 -6.35 -8.07
C PHE A 23 9.09 -6.14 -9.57
N LYS A 24 8.18 -6.83 -10.25
CA LYS A 24 8.01 -6.68 -11.69
C LYS A 24 7.53 -5.29 -12.06
N GLU A 25 6.47 -4.82 -11.43
CA GLU A 25 5.84 -3.53 -11.70
C GLU A 25 6.69 -2.39 -11.12
N ILE A 26 7.31 -2.60 -9.95
CA ILE A 26 8.29 -1.65 -9.39
C ILE A 26 9.44 -1.40 -10.38
N LYS A 27 10.05 -2.46 -10.91
CA LYS A 27 11.11 -2.34 -11.92
C LYS A 27 10.59 -1.71 -13.21
N ARG A 28 9.37 -2.04 -13.63
CA ARG A 28 8.72 -1.48 -14.82
C ARG A 28 8.60 0.05 -14.73
N PHE A 29 8.02 0.56 -13.64
CA PHE A 29 7.87 2.00 -13.42
C PHE A 29 9.20 2.71 -13.20
N TRP A 30 10.17 2.05 -12.57
CA TRP A 30 11.51 2.60 -12.39
C TRP A 30 12.26 2.73 -13.72
N ASN A 31 12.25 1.67 -14.55
CA ASN A 31 12.94 1.68 -15.83
C ASN A 31 12.29 2.64 -16.82
N MET A 32 10.96 2.73 -16.83
CA MET A 32 10.19 3.62 -17.71
C MET A 32 9.91 5.00 -17.10
N ARG A 33 10.60 5.40 -16.01
CA ARG A 33 10.40 6.70 -15.35
C ARG A 33 10.58 7.92 -16.26
N TYR A 34 11.43 7.82 -17.27
CA TYR A 34 11.62 8.89 -18.26
C TYR A 34 10.54 8.88 -19.35
N THR A 35 9.91 7.73 -19.60
CA THR A 35 8.85 7.56 -20.60
C THR A 35 7.49 7.95 -20.02
N TYR A 36 7.15 7.44 -18.82
CA TYR A 36 5.90 7.77 -18.13
C TYR A 36 5.93 9.10 -17.38
N GLY A 37 7.13 9.64 -17.15
CA GLY A 37 7.36 10.82 -16.34
C GLY A 37 7.48 10.50 -14.86
N TRP A 38 8.29 11.31 -14.16
CA TRP A 38 8.60 11.14 -12.74
C TRP A 38 7.35 11.21 -11.85
N ASN A 39 6.38 12.05 -12.19
CA ASN A 39 5.16 12.22 -11.41
C ASN A 39 4.37 10.91 -11.30
N VAL A 40 4.17 10.21 -12.43
CA VAL A 40 3.42 8.95 -12.48
C VAL A 40 4.17 7.85 -11.73
N THR A 41 5.48 7.72 -11.94
CA THR A 41 6.31 6.74 -11.23
C THR A 41 6.29 6.97 -9.72
N LEU A 42 6.42 8.23 -9.27
CA LEU A 42 6.41 8.55 -7.84
C LEU A 42 5.02 8.32 -7.22
N ILE A 43 3.94 8.70 -7.90
CA ILE A 43 2.58 8.43 -7.41
C ILE A 43 2.33 6.93 -7.27
N ASN A 44 2.78 6.10 -8.21
CA ASN A 44 2.60 4.66 -8.12
C ASN A 44 3.47 4.02 -7.02
N LEU A 45 4.75 4.38 -6.92
CA LEU A 45 5.64 3.79 -5.93
C LEU A 45 5.40 4.35 -4.53
N VAL A 46 5.47 5.68 -4.39
CA VAL A 46 5.35 6.38 -3.11
C VAL A 46 3.91 6.53 -2.69
N GLY A 47 2.99 6.81 -3.62
CA GLY A 47 1.57 6.96 -3.28
C GLY A 47 1.01 5.69 -2.65
N ASN A 48 1.36 4.50 -3.14
CA ASN A 48 0.94 3.23 -2.53
C ASN A 48 1.40 3.12 -1.08
N VAL A 49 2.68 3.41 -0.81
CA VAL A 49 3.22 3.45 0.56
C VAL A 49 2.45 4.48 1.41
N VAL A 50 2.27 5.69 0.89
CA VAL A 50 1.62 6.79 1.61
C VAL A 50 0.16 6.49 1.93
N CYS A 51 -0.56 5.80 1.05
CA CYS A 51 -1.95 5.39 1.26
C CYS A 51 -2.15 4.56 2.53
N PHE A 52 -1.15 3.74 2.90
CA PHE A 52 -1.24 2.88 4.08
C PHE A 52 -0.58 3.47 5.34
N LEU A 53 0.10 4.62 5.25
CA LEU A 53 0.64 5.31 6.43
C LEU A 53 -0.45 5.64 7.47
N PRO A 54 -1.61 6.23 7.11
CA PRO A 54 -2.66 6.53 8.08
C PRO A 54 -3.20 5.26 8.74
N PHE A 55 -3.35 4.17 7.98
CA PHE A 55 -3.80 2.89 8.53
C PHE A 55 -2.83 2.36 9.60
N GLY A 56 -1.53 2.34 9.30
CA GLY A 56 -0.49 1.90 10.23
C GLY A 56 -0.40 2.77 11.50
N PHE A 57 -0.68 4.06 11.39
CA PHE A 57 -0.70 4.99 12.51
C PHE A 57 -1.98 4.89 13.36
N LEU A 58 -3.14 4.77 12.72
CA LEU A 58 -4.44 4.79 13.39
C LEU A 58 -4.77 3.46 14.07
N LEU A 59 -4.35 2.33 13.49
CA LEU A 59 -4.63 1.00 14.04
C LEU A 59 -4.18 0.84 15.52
N PRO A 60 -2.93 1.18 15.91
CA PRO A 60 -2.52 1.16 17.32
C PRO A 60 -3.11 2.30 18.16
N THR A 61 -3.57 3.38 17.53
CA THR A 61 -4.11 4.58 18.21
C THR A 61 -5.54 4.35 18.68
N ILE A 62 -6.38 3.76 17.84
CA ILE A 62 -7.80 3.52 18.12
C ILE A 62 -7.97 2.24 18.94
N SER A 63 -7.12 1.24 18.71
CA SER A 63 -7.25 -0.04 19.39
C SER A 63 -6.75 0.01 20.84
N ARG A 64 -7.64 -0.31 21.78
CA ARG A 64 -7.29 -0.47 23.20
C ARG A 64 -6.54 -1.77 23.48
N LYS A 65 -6.60 -2.75 22.57
CA LYS A 65 -6.00 -4.07 22.77
C LYS A 65 -4.49 -3.99 22.56
N SER A 66 -3.73 -4.56 23.51
CA SER A 66 -2.26 -4.57 23.48
C SER A 66 -1.69 -5.19 22.19
N ILE A 67 -2.39 -6.15 21.59
CA ILE A 67 -1.95 -6.84 20.37
C ILE A 67 -1.75 -5.88 19.19
N PHE A 68 -2.54 -4.82 19.07
CA PHE A 68 -2.41 -3.84 17.98
C PHE A 68 -1.32 -2.79 18.25
N LYS A 69 -0.66 -2.84 19.42
CA LYS A 69 0.52 -2.03 19.75
C LYS A 69 1.82 -2.78 19.46
N ASN A 70 1.76 -3.80 18.60
CA ASN A 70 2.90 -4.55 18.11
C ASN A 70 3.09 -4.28 16.61
N ILE A 71 4.33 -4.01 16.19
CA ILE A 71 4.67 -3.75 14.79
C ILE A 71 4.30 -4.92 13.89
N ILE A 72 4.54 -6.16 14.35
CA ILE A 72 4.24 -7.38 13.58
C ILE A 72 2.74 -7.46 13.29
N THR A 73 1.92 -7.21 14.31
CA THR A 73 0.45 -7.24 14.16
C THR A 73 -0.01 -6.17 13.17
N VAL A 74 0.48 -4.94 13.29
CA VAL A 74 0.08 -3.86 12.35
C VAL A 74 0.53 -4.18 10.92
N THR A 75 1.74 -4.68 10.73
CA THR A 75 2.26 -5.11 9.42
C THR A 75 1.42 -6.23 8.81
N ILE A 76 1.06 -7.27 9.59
CA ILE A 76 0.20 -8.36 9.11
C ILE A 76 -1.17 -7.82 8.70
N TRP A 77 -1.78 -6.95 9.51
CA TRP A 77 -3.08 -6.36 9.18
C TRP A 77 -3.01 -5.47 7.94
N ALA A 78 -1.91 -4.73 7.73
CA ALA A 78 -1.71 -3.93 6.53
C ALA A 78 -1.59 -4.83 5.28
N MET A 79 -0.83 -5.92 5.38
CA MET A 79 -0.70 -6.91 4.31
C MET A 79 -2.04 -7.58 3.98
N LEU A 80 -2.80 -8.00 5.00
CA LEU A 80 -4.11 -8.63 4.81
C LEU A 80 -5.13 -7.66 4.20
N LEU A 81 -5.15 -6.41 4.66
CA LEU A 81 -6.00 -5.38 4.08
C LEU A 81 -5.63 -5.12 2.62
N SER A 82 -4.34 -4.98 2.31
CA SER A 82 -3.91 -4.79 0.93
C SER A 82 -4.25 -5.98 0.04
N PHE A 83 -4.01 -7.21 0.51
CA PHE A 83 -4.39 -8.42 -0.22
C PHE A 83 -5.90 -8.47 -0.49
N GLY A 84 -6.73 -8.06 0.49
CA GLY A 84 -8.18 -7.94 0.32
C GLY A 84 -8.57 -6.90 -0.73
N ILE A 85 -7.90 -5.74 -0.75
CA ILE A 85 -8.13 -4.68 -1.75
C ILE A 85 -7.78 -5.17 -3.15
N GLU A 86 -6.59 -5.76 -3.34
CA GLU A 86 -6.16 -6.32 -4.63
C GLU A 86 -7.10 -7.43 -5.12
N THR A 87 -7.55 -8.29 -4.20
CA THR A 87 -8.52 -9.35 -4.51
C THR A 87 -9.86 -8.76 -4.93
N ALA A 88 -10.32 -7.71 -4.25
CA ALA A 88 -11.56 -7.02 -4.60
C ALA A 88 -11.45 -6.36 -5.99
N GLN A 89 -10.31 -5.73 -6.32
CA GLN A 89 -10.05 -5.16 -7.65
C GLN A 89 -10.10 -6.24 -8.74
N LEU A 90 -9.51 -7.40 -8.49
CA LEU A 90 -9.54 -8.53 -9.42
C LEU A 90 -10.96 -9.05 -9.65
N LEU A 91 -11.72 -9.28 -8.58
CA LEU A 91 -13.08 -9.83 -8.67
C LEU A 91 -14.06 -8.85 -9.33
N THR A 92 -13.89 -7.56 -9.08
CA THR A 92 -14.75 -6.52 -9.67
C THR A 92 -14.30 -6.09 -11.07
N LYS A 93 -13.14 -6.57 -11.55
CA LYS A 93 -12.54 -6.21 -12.84
C LYS A 93 -12.31 -4.70 -13.05
N VAL A 94 -12.27 -3.94 -11.96
CA VAL A 94 -11.98 -2.49 -11.98
C VAL A 94 -10.48 -2.19 -11.97
N GLY A 95 -9.65 -3.22 -11.76
CA GLY A 95 -8.21 -3.12 -11.64
C GLY A 95 -7.51 -4.45 -11.88
N ALA A 96 -6.21 -4.49 -11.61
CA ALA A 96 -5.39 -5.68 -11.64
C ALA A 96 -4.97 -6.06 -10.22
N PHE A 97 -4.83 -7.36 -9.98
CA PHE A 97 -4.21 -7.85 -8.75
C PHE A 97 -2.69 -7.68 -8.86
N ASP A 98 -2.05 -6.86 -8.02
CA ASP A 98 -0.61 -6.63 -8.08
C ASP A 98 0.10 -6.94 -6.76
N VAL A 99 0.97 -7.96 -6.76
CA VAL A 99 1.76 -8.33 -5.58
C VAL A 99 2.72 -7.21 -5.14
N ASP A 100 3.13 -6.34 -6.06
CA ASP A 100 3.99 -5.19 -5.72
C ASP A 100 3.23 -4.14 -4.91
N ASP A 101 1.94 -3.96 -5.18
CA ASP A 101 1.07 -3.07 -4.41
C ASP A 101 0.90 -3.58 -2.98
N ILE A 102 0.71 -4.90 -2.80
CA ILE A 102 0.67 -5.54 -1.48
C ILE A 102 1.95 -5.25 -0.71
N PHE A 103 3.10 -5.36 -1.37
CA PHE A 103 4.39 -5.09 -0.75
C PHE A 103 4.53 -3.60 -0.34
N LEU A 104 4.24 -2.67 -1.25
CA LEU A 104 4.34 -1.22 -0.98
C LEU A 104 3.37 -0.77 0.11
N ASN A 105 2.13 -1.25 0.08
CA ASN A 105 1.11 -0.94 1.08
C ASN A 105 1.48 -1.52 2.46
N THR A 106 2.07 -2.71 2.50
CA THR A 106 2.60 -3.32 3.74
C THR A 106 3.73 -2.48 4.33
N LEU A 107 4.64 -1.97 3.49
CA LEU A 107 5.67 -1.01 3.92
C LEU A 107 5.05 0.28 4.46
N GLY A 108 4.00 0.78 3.82
CA GLY A 108 3.23 1.93 4.30
C GLY A 108 2.66 1.72 5.70
N GLY A 109 2.04 0.56 5.96
CA GLY A 109 1.53 0.21 7.28
C GLY A 109 2.63 0.14 8.34
N CYS A 110 3.78 -0.44 8.01
CA CYS A 110 4.94 -0.51 8.89
C CYS A 110 5.47 0.89 9.24
N LEU A 111 5.65 1.76 8.24
CA LEU A 111 6.10 3.14 8.43
C LEU A 111 5.10 3.96 9.25
N GLY A 112 3.80 3.79 9.02
CA GLY A 112 2.75 4.45 9.81
C GLY A 112 2.82 4.09 11.29
N TYR A 113 3.11 2.82 11.60
CA TYR A 113 3.33 2.37 12.97
C TYR A 113 4.60 2.95 13.60
N ILE A 114 5.70 3.03 12.84
CA ILE A 114 6.95 3.66 13.30
C ILE A 114 6.68 5.13 13.67
N ILE A 115 5.95 5.88 12.83
CA ILE A 115 5.55 7.26 13.12
C ILE A 115 4.73 7.31 14.42
N PHE A 116 3.75 6.43 14.60
CA PHE A 116 3.00 6.34 15.85
C PHE A 116 3.92 6.16 17.07
N ARG A 117 4.90 5.24 16.99
CA ARG A 117 5.84 5.00 18.08
C ARG A 117 6.71 6.22 18.39
N LEU A 118 7.18 6.93 17.37
CA LEU A 118 7.95 8.16 17.54
C LEU A 118 7.11 9.24 18.26
N THR A 119 5.84 9.43 17.87
CA THR A 119 4.96 10.40 18.54
C THR A 119 4.67 10.05 20.00
N LYS A 120 4.55 8.76 20.34
CA LYS A 120 4.34 8.30 21.72
C LYS A 120 5.59 8.44 22.58
N LEU A 121 6.77 8.18 22.01
CA LEU A 121 8.04 8.38 22.68
C LEU A 121 8.26 9.86 23.02
N HIS A 122 8.02 10.75 22.06
CA HIS A 122 8.13 12.19 22.27
C HIS A 122 7.24 12.70 23.43
N LYS A 123 6.02 12.18 23.55
CA LYS A 123 5.11 12.49 24.68
C LYS A 123 5.53 11.93 26.05
N HIS A 124 6.46 10.98 26.11
CA HIS A 124 6.98 10.44 27.38
C HIS A 124 8.24 11.18 27.86
N VAL A 125 8.94 11.86 26.95
CA VAL A 125 10.22 12.54 27.25
C VAL A 125 10.01 14.00 27.71
N MET A 126 8.86 14.61 27.39
CA MET A 126 8.40 15.90 27.91
C MET A 126 7.41 15.72 29.05
#